data_AF-A0AAP7ZR36-F1
#
_entry.id   AF-A0AAP7ZR36-F1
#
_cell.length_a   1.000
_cell.length_b   1.000
_cell.length_c   1.000
_cell.angle_alpha   90.00
_cell.angle_beta   90.00
_cell.angle_gamma   90.00
#
_symmetry.space_group_name_H-M   'P 1'
#
loop_
_entity.id
_entity.type
_entity.pdbx_description
1 polymer ?
#
loop_
_entity_poly.entity_id
_entity_poly.type
_entity_poly.pdbx_seq_one_letter_code
_entity_poly.pdbx_strand_id
1 'polypeptide(L)' 'MAFINTSFSKVTGLKVEPVQFHKLPADGDGPGYVFATQMLRVTTWDGSNTSLLLHIENGCQSLATGEVVTFCARPAGAVA' A
#
# COMPACT_ATOMS: atom_id res chain seq x y z
N MET A 1 15.36 -16.46 -1.00
CA MET A 1 14.39 -15.35 -1.06
C MET A 1 15.02 -14.20 -1.81
N ALA A 2 14.43 -13.77 -2.92
CA ALA A 2 14.84 -12.53 -3.59
C ALA A 2 13.98 -11.39 -3.02
N PHE A 3 14.62 -10.32 -2.59
CA PHE A 3 13.93 -9.12 -2.11
C PHE A 3 13.94 -8.09 -3.22
N ILE A 4 12.76 -7.62 -3.62
CA ILE A 4 12.63 -6.45 -4.48
C ILE A 4 12.40 -5.27 -3.54
N ASN A 5 13.36 -4.34 -3.51
CA ASN A 5 13.18 -3.08 -2.80
C ASN A 5 12.74 -2.02 -3.81
N THR A 6 11.48 -1.60 -3.68
CA THR A 6 10.90 -0.54 -4.51
C THR A 6 10.67 0.68 -3.63
N SER A 7 11.29 1.80 -3.97
CA SER A 7 11.13 3.07 -3.27
C SER A 7 10.56 4.15 -4.18
N PHE A 8 9.64 4.95 -3.67
CA PHE A 8 9.19 6.18 -4.32
C PHE A 8 10.03 7.35 -3.81
N SER A 9 10.60 8.14 -4.72
CA SER A 9 11.50 9.26 -4.37
C SER A 9 10.77 10.40 -3.65
N LYS A 10 9.52 10.68 -4.02
CA LYS A 10 8.68 11.67 -3.33
C LYS A 10 7.20 11.39 -3.57
N VAL A 11 6.45 11.30 -2.47
CA VAL A 11 5.01 11.00 -2.45
C VAL A 11 4.29 12.19 -1.83
N THR A 12 3.21 12.62 -2.47
CA THR A 12 2.33 13.71 -2.03
C THR A 12 0.99 13.20 -1.50
N GLY A 13 0.61 11.97 -1.87
CA GLY A 13 -0.59 11.31 -1.37
C GLY A 13 -0.36 9.82 -1.21
N LEU A 14 -0.79 9.28 -0.08
CA LEU A 14 -0.78 7.85 0.18
C LEU A 14 -2.12 7.46 0.78
N LYS A 15 -2.82 6.55 0.11
CA LYS A 15 -4.13 6.07 0.56
C LYS A 15 -4.16 4.56 0.52
N VAL A 16 -4.42 3.97 1.68
CA VAL A 16 -4.70 2.54 1.82
C VAL A 16 -6.21 2.36 1.67
N GLU A 17 -6.62 1.57 0.69
CA GLU A 17 -8.04 1.25 0.47
C GLU A 17 -8.48 0.09 1.40
N PRO A 18 -9.80 -0.10 1.58
CA PRO A 18 -10.33 -1.22 2.36
C PRO A 18 -9.90 -2.58 1.81
N VAL A 19 -9.79 -3.56 2.71
CA VAL A 19 -9.52 -4.97 2.34
C VAL A 19 -10.73 -5.53 1.58
N GLN A 20 -10.46 -6.24 0.50
CA GLN A 20 -11.47 -6.94 -0.30
C GLN A 20 -11.24 -8.44 -0.23
N PHE A 21 -12.31 -9.18 0.13
CA PHE A 21 -12.29 -10.63 0.18
C PHE A 21 -12.79 -11.21 -1.13
N HIS A 22 -12.05 -12.17 -1.65
CA HIS A 22 -12.33 -12.86 -2.89
C HIS A 22 -12.53 -14.34 -2.60
N LYS A 23 -13.50 -14.93 -3.29
CA LYS A 23 -13.76 -16.37 -3.27
C LYS A 23 -13.62 -16.90 -4.69
N LEU A 24 -12.57 -17.67 -4.94
CA LEU A 24 -12.52 -18.49 -6.14
C LEU A 24 -13.36 -19.75 -5.90
N PRO A 25 -14.37 -20.03 -6.75
CA PRO A 25 -15.12 -21.27 -6.67
C PRO A 25 -14.20 -22.47 -6.87
N ALA A 26 -14.63 -23.62 -6.34
CA ALA A 26 -13.97 -24.89 -6.62
C ALA A 26 -14.18 -25.24 -8.09
N ASP A 27 -13.12 -25.27 -8.89
CA ASP A 27 -13.16 -25.80 -10.25
C ASP A 27 -12.71 -27.26 -10.22
N GLY A 28 -13.61 -28.17 -10.63
CA GLY A 28 -13.37 -29.56 -11.03
C GLY A 28 -12.65 -30.51 -10.05
N ASP A 29 -11.45 -30.14 -9.64
CA ASP A 29 -10.46 -30.96 -8.93
C ASP A 29 -9.79 -30.24 -7.73
N GLY A 30 -10.09 -28.95 -7.50
CA GLY A 30 -9.49 -28.14 -6.44
C GLY A 30 -10.49 -27.62 -5.39
N PRO A 31 -10.11 -27.53 -4.10
CA PRO A 31 -10.95 -26.86 -3.10
C PRO A 31 -11.07 -25.37 -3.43
N GLY A 32 -12.26 -24.80 -3.18
CA GLY A 32 -12.47 -23.36 -3.33
C GLY A 32 -11.49 -22.58 -2.45
N TYR A 33 -10.98 -21.47 -2.98
CA TYR A 33 -9.93 -20.68 -2.35
C TYR A 33 -10.45 -19.30 -1.96
N VAL A 34 -10.23 -18.90 -0.70
CA VAL A 34 -10.56 -17.56 -0.21
C VAL A 34 -9.26 -16.81 0.06
N PHE A 35 -9.20 -15.58 -0.44
CA PHE A 35 -8.06 -14.70 -0.20
C PHE A 35 -8.49 -13.25 -0.05
N ALA A 36 -7.63 -12.45 0.54
CA ALA A 36 -7.84 -11.03 0.69
C ALA A 36 -6.88 -10.26 -0.22
N THR A 37 -7.34 -9.14 -0.76
CA THR A 37 -6.45 -8.16 -1.38
C THR A 37 -6.66 -6.79 -0.77
N GLN A 38 -5.66 -5.94 -0.88
CA GLN A 38 -5.75 -4.56 -0.46
C GLN A 38 -4.97 -3.67 -1.40
N MET A 39 -5.51 -2.49 -1.70
CA MET A 39 -4.90 -1.59 -2.65
C MET A 39 -4.24 -0.40 -1.97
N LEU A 40 -3.01 -0.11 -2.36
CA LEU A 40 -2.28 1.09 -1.99
C LEU A 40 -2.25 2.05 -3.18
N ARG A 41 -2.89 3.21 -3.05
CA ARG A 41 -2.77 4.31 -4.00
C ARG A 41 -1.67 5.25 -3.57
N VAL A 42 -0.75 5.53 -4.49
CA VAL A 42 0.38 6.44 -4.30
C VAL A 42 0.27 7.55 -5.34
N THR A 43 0.19 8.79 -4.88
CA THR A 43 0.31 9.97 -5.72
C THR A 43 1.72 10.52 -5.55
N THR A 44 2.49 10.56 -6.64
CA THR A 44 3.84 11.10 -6.66
C THR A 44 3.85 12.61 -6.84
N TRP A 45 5.00 13.23 -6.58
CA TRP A 45 5.15 14.68 -6.60
C TRP A 45 4.85 15.37 -7.94
N ASP A 46 4.96 14.64 -9.04
CA ASP A 46 4.61 15.06 -10.41
C ASP A 46 3.10 14.94 -10.70
N GLY A 47 2.31 14.47 -9.72
CA GLY A 47 0.87 14.24 -9.85
C GLY A 47 0.51 12.87 -10.43
N SER A 48 1.49 12.03 -10.78
CA SER A 48 1.23 10.69 -11.29
C SER A 48 0.61 9.81 -10.19
N ASN A 49 -0.33 8.95 -10.58
CA ASN A 49 -1.01 8.04 -9.66
C ASN A 49 -0.65 6.59 -9.96
N THR A 50 -0.06 5.92 -8.98
CA THR A 50 0.29 4.51 -9.03
C THR A 50 -0.62 3.73 -8.09
N SER A 51 -1.12 2.58 -8.53
CA SER A 51 -1.92 1.68 -7.70
C SER A 51 -1.21 0.34 -7.57
N LEU A 52 -0.98 -0.09 -6.34
CA LEU A 52 -0.38 -1.38 -6.01
C LEU A 52 -1.47 -2.24 -5.38
N LEU A 53 -1.82 -3.35 -6.03
CA LEU A 53 -2.73 -4.35 -5.48
C LEU A 53 -1.91 -5.44 -4.79
N LEU A 54 -2.14 -5.63 -3.50
CA LEU A 54 -1.41 -6.58 -2.67
C LEU A 54 -2.33 -7.75 -2.36
N HIS A 55 -1.84 -8.96 -2.58
CA HIS A 55 -2.45 -10.17 -2.05
C HIS A 55 -2.05 -10.34 -0.59
N ILE A 56 -3.01 -10.53 0.30
CA ILE A 56 -2.79 -10.74 1.73
C ILE A 56 -3.00 -12.22 2.02
N GLU A 57 -1.92 -12.89 2.37
CA GLU A 57 -1.96 -14.30 2.77
C GLU A 57 -2.66 -14.49 4.12
N ASN A 58 -3.18 -15.70 4.34
CA ASN A 58 -3.86 -16.04 5.59
C ASN A 58 -2.90 -15.89 6.78
N GLY A 59 -3.35 -15.23 7.84
CA GLY A 59 -2.55 -14.93 9.03
C GLY A 59 -1.71 -13.65 8.94
N CYS A 60 -1.64 -13.00 7.77
CA CYS A 60 -1.02 -11.69 7.63
C CYS A 60 -1.97 -10.56 8.08
N GLN A 61 -1.37 -9.47 8.54
CA GLN A 61 -2.12 -8.25 8.84
C GLN A 61 -2.36 -7.43 7.56
N SER A 62 -3.50 -6.77 7.49
CA SER A 62 -3.76 -5.75 6.48
C SER A 62 -2.90 -4.52 6.71
N LEU A 63 -2.64 -3.76 5.66
CA LEU A 63 -2.10 -2.42 5.77
C LEU A 63 -3.07 -1.53 6.53
N ALA A 64 -2.56 -0.83 7.55
CA ALA A 64 -3.27 0.24 8.22
C ALA A 64 -2.95 1.58 7.53
N THR A 65 -3.95 2.45 7.38
CA THR A 65 -3.70 3.86 7.08
C THR A 65 -2.90 4.48 8.22
N GLY A 66 -1.77 5.11 7.89
CA GLY A 66 -0.93 5.83 8.85
C GLY A 66 -1.36 7.28 9.06
N GLU A 67 -0.84 7.91 10.12
CA GLU A 67 -1.01 9.35 10.37
C GLU A 67 -0.26 10.21 9.34
N VAL A 68 -0.74 11.44 9.14
CA VAL A 68 -0.06 12.41 8.27
C VAL A 68 1.26 12.83 8.90
N VAL A 69 2.36 12.55 8.21
CA VAL A 69 3.69 13.01 8.63
C VAL A 69 3.78 14.51 8.40
N THR A 70 3.79 15.27 9.49
CA THR A 70 4.00 16.72 9.47
C THR A 70 5.45 17.01 9.85
N PHE A 71 6.18 17.67 8.96
CA PHE A 71 7.54 18.13 9.27
C PHE A 71 7.47 19.46 10.01
N CYS A 72 8.26 19.62 11.08
CA CYS A 72 8.42 20.91 11.74
C CYS A 72 8.92 21.94 10.72
N ALA A 73 8.27 23.11 10.66
CA ALA A 73 8.78 24.21 9.86
C ALA A 73 10.19 24.58 10.35
N ARG A 74 11.16 24.66 9.43
CA ARG A 74 12.49 25.18 9.76
C ARG A 74 12.30 26.59 10.33
N PRO A 75 12.77 26.87 11.57
CA PRO A 75 12.63 28.22 12.13
C PRO A 75 13.33 29.21 11.19
N ALA A 76 12.61 30.26 10.82
CA ALA A 76 13.10 31.35 9.98
C ALA A 76 14.26 32.03 10.72
N GLY A 77 15.51 31.68 10.39
CA GLY A 77 16.70 32.28 11.00
C GLY A 77 17.91 31.37 11.19
N ALA A 78 17.78 30.04 11.02
CA ALA A 78 18.96 29.16 11.09
C ALA A 78 19.78 29.25 9.78
N VAL A 79 20.71 30.20 9.71
CA VAL A 79 21.80 30.22 8.72
C VAL A 79 22.85 29.21 9.15
N ALA A 80 23.41 28.47 8.19
CA ALA A 80 24.49 27.50 8.42
C ALA A 80 25.78 28.19 8.88
#